data_AF-A0A520JG86-F1
#
_entry.id   AF-A0A520JG86-F1
#
_cell.length_a   1.000
_cell.length_b   1.000
_cell.length_c   1.000
_cell.angle_alpha   90.00
_cell.angle_beta   90.00
_cell.angle_gamma   90.00
#
_symmetry.space_group_name_H-M   'P 1'
#
loop_
_entity.id
_entity.type
_entity.pdbx_description
1 polymer ?
#
loop_
_entity_poly.entity_id
_entity_poly.type
_entity_poly.pdbx_seq_one_letter_code
_entity_poly.pdbx_strand_id
1 'polypeptide(L)'
;MVDTPTADTPREPDITHVNPASGETWFGHPRQLARLFTTEMWERFGYYGMRALLTLYLTKHFVFGDREATGLYGGYTALVYLTPLVGGYLADQYLGSKRAVKFGAIIMAMGYLLLCFGGETAKPYATIANQRYEIQVVEQADSEVRYLVDGANKLKIKGNDDGTVSLLAADGAVARTVEKGGFESGAERSSFYVTIMLLALCMISVGNGFFKPNISTMVGELYAQGDKRRDA
;
A
#
# COMPACT_ATOMS: atom_id res chain seq x y z
N MET A 1 59.52 42.90 -34.95
CA MET A 1 58.66 42.00 -35.73
C MET A 1 57.91 41.15 -34.72
N VAL A 2 56.67 41.60 -34.44
CA VAL A 2 55.56 41.00 -33.68
C VAL A 2 55.85 39.81 -32.75
N ASP A 3 55.91 40.08 -31.44
CA ASP A 3 55.57 39.10 -30.41
C ASP A 3 54.07 38.79 -30.55
N THR A 4 53.75 37.58 -31.00
CA THR A 4 52.37 37.12 -31.05
C THR A 4 52.02 36.56 -29.67
N PRO A 5 51.09 37.14 -28.91
CA PRO A 5 50.62 36.52 -27.68
C PRO A 5 49.85 35.27 -28.10
N THR A 6 50.38 34.10 -27.74
CA THR A 6 49.64 32.84 -27.89
C THR A 6 48.42 32.95 -26.99
N ALA A 7 47.26 33.15 -27.61
CA ALA A 7 45.99 33.29 -26.91
C ALA A 7 45.82 32.10 -25.94
N ASP A 8 45.43 32.42 -24.70
CA ASP A 8 45.01 31.47 -23.69
C ASP A 8 44.12 30.41 -24.34
N THR A 9 44.61 29.17 -24.41
CA THR A 9 43.77 28.00 -24.66
C THR A 9 42.58 28.09 -23.71
N PRO A 10 41.33 27.98 -24.20
CA PRO A 10 40.17 27.94 -23.34
C PRO A 10 40.41 26.87 -22.27
N ARG A 11 40.42 27.26 -20.99
CA ARG A 11 40.43 26.29 -19.89
C ARG A 11 39.26 25.34 -20.14
N GLU A 12 39.59 24.12 -20.53
CA GLU A 12 38.66 23.01 -20.54
C GLU A 12 37.99 23.02 -19.16
N PRO A 13 36.65 23.09 -19.07
CA PRO A 13 35.99 23.08 -17.78
C PRO A 13 36.46 21.83 -17.04
N ASP A 14 37.00 22.02 -15.84
CA ASP A 14 37.43 20.93 -14.99
C ASP A 14 36.23 20.06 -14.66
N ILE A 15 36.03 19.01 -15.48
CA ILE A 15 35.02 17.98 -15.30
C ILE A 15 35.52 16.88 -14.37
N THR A 16 36.31 17.21 -13.34
CA THR A 16 36.52 16.32 -12.19
C THR A 16 35.21 16.13 -11.42
N HIS A 17 34.20 15.57 -12.09
CA HIS A 17 33.30 14.61 -11.50
C HIS A 17 34.18 13.52 -10.90
N VAL A 18 34.51 13.67 -9.62
CA VAL A 18 35.09 12.59 -8.83
C VAL A 18 34.26 11.35 -9.13
N ASN A 19 34.86 10.38 -9.82
CA ASN A 19 34.15 9.19 -10.24
C ASN A 19 33.56 8.57 -8.96
N PRO A 20 32.24 8.44 -8.80
CA PRO A 20 31.66 7.88 -7.57
C PRO A 20 32.15 6.44 -7.32
N ALA A 21 32.68 5.76 -8.34
CA ALA A 21 33.34 4.46 -8.25
C ALA A 21 34.80 4.49 -7.77
N SER A 22 35.41 5.67 -7.52
CA SER A 22 36.78 5.82 -7.00
C SER A 22 36.87 5.79 -5.47
N GLY A 23 35.73 5.74 -4.78
CA GLY A 23 35.65 5.59 -3.32
C GLY A 23 35.61 4.13 -2.86
N GLU A 24 35.33 3.93 -1.56
CA GLU A 24 35.11 2.59 -0.99
C GLU A 24 34.07 1.78 -1.80
N THR A 25 34.34 0.49 -1.99
CA THR A 25 33.47 -0.41 -2.77
C THR A 25 32.67 -1.33 -1.85
N TRP A 26 31.47 -1.71 -2.29
CA TRP A 26 30.62 -2.72 -1.67
C TRP A 26 30.42 -3.85 -2.67
N PHE A 27 31.00 -5.03 -2.40
CA PHE A 27 31.08 -6.15 -3.34
C PHE A 27 31.61 -5.76 -4.75
N GLY A 28 32.52 -4.78 -4.83
CA GLY A 28 33.08 -4.30 -6.11
C GLY A 28 32.25 -3.21 -6.82
N HIS A 29 31.12 -2.80 -6.24
CA HIS A 29 30.26 -1.71 -6.72
C HIS A 29 30.38 -0.43 -5.88
N PRO A 30 29.93 0.74 -6.36
CA PRO A 30 29.94 1.98 -5.59
C PRO A 30 29.18 1.84 -4.26
N ARG A 31 29.73 2.33 -3.14
CA ARG A 31 29.10 2.20 -1.79
C ARG A 31 27.69 2.80 -1.71
N GLN A 32 27.37 3.77 -2.55
CA GLN A 32 26.03 4.37 -2.64
C GLN A 32 24.99 3.34 -3.11
N LEU A 33 25.39 2.33 -3.89
CA LEU A 33 24.51 1.23 -4.29
C LEU A 33 23.98 0.48 -3.07
N ALA A 34 24.82 0.19 -2.07
CA ALA A 34 24.40 -0.51 -0.86
C ALA A 34 23.25 0.21 -0.14
N ARG A 35 23.29 1.55 -0.11
CA ARG A 35 22.23 2.38 0.49
C ARG A 35 20.96 2.34 -0.33
N LEU A 36 21.08 2.45 -1.66
CA LEU A 36 19.93 2.41 -2.57
C LEU A 36 19.26 1.05 -2.56
N PHE A 37 20.05 -0.02 -2.61
CA PHE A 37 19.59 -1.40 -2.47
C PHE A 37 18.83 -1.60 -1.15
N THR A 38 19.42 -1.20 -0.02
CA THR A 38 18.75 -1.34 1.28
C THR A 38 17.45 -0.55 1.34
N THR A 39 17.43 0.67 0.79
CA THR A 39 16.23 1.51 0.77
C THR A 39 15.14 0.91 -0.13
N GLU A 40 15.52 0.39 -1.30
CA GLU A 40 14.61 -0.32 -2.20
C GLU A 40 14.07 -1.61 -1.57
N MET A 41 14.92 -2.37 -0.89
CA MET A 41 14.52 -3.59 -0.16
C MET A 41 13.44 -3.29 0.88
N TRP A 42 13.61 -2.24 1.68
CA TRP A 42 12.60 -1.83 2.67
C TRP A 42 11.31 -1.33 2.02
N GLU A 43 11.39 -0.61 0.89
CA GLU A 43 10.19 -0.22 0.14
C GLU A 43 9.42 -1.45 -0.35
N ARG A 44 10.11 -2.42 -0.95
CA ARG A 44 9.49 -3.66 -1.43
C ARG A 44 8.89 -4.46 -0.28
N PHE A 45 9.60 -4.58 0.84
CA PHE A 45 9.09 -5.25 2.03
C PHE A 45 7.78 -4.62 2.51
N GLY A 46 7.73 -3.29 2.65
CA GLY A 46 6.52 -2.57 3.04
C GLY A 46 5.39 -2.73 2.01
N TYR A 47 5.70 -2.62 0.72
CA TYR A 47 4.71 -2.72 -0.36
C TYR A 47 4.07 -4.10 -0.42
N TYR A 48 4.87 -5.17 -0.45
CA TYR A 48 4.34 -6.53 -0.52
C TYR A 48 3.69 -6.96 0.79
N GLY A 49 4.24 -6.55 1.94
CA GLY A 49 3.64 -6.83 3.26
C GLY A 49 2.26 -6.19 3.39
N MET A 50 2.14 -4.90 3.07
CA MET A 50 0.85 -4.22 3.08
C MET A 50 -0.11 -4.84 2.05
N ARG A 51 0.34 -5.10 0.82
CA ARG A 51 -0.49 -5.70 -0.23
C ARG A 51 -1.01 -7.10 0.13
N ALA A 52 -0.25 -7.88 0.90
CA ALA A 52 -0.67 -9.20 1.36
C ALA A 52 -1.80 -9.12 2.41
N LEU A 53 -1.75 -8.12 3.30
CA LEU A 53 -2.68 -7.98 4.41
C LEU A 53 -3.82 -7.00 4.14
N LEU A 54 -3.74 -6.15 3.11
CA LEU A 54 -4.70 -5.08 2.88
C LEU A 54 -6.13 -5.60 2.71
N THR A 55 -6.33 -6.65 1.92
CA THR A 55 -7.67 -7.24 1.73
C THR A 55 -8.21 -7.80 3.03
N LEU A 56 -7.36 -8.45 3.84
CA LEU A 56 -7.75 -8.95 5.15
C LEU A 56 -8.12 -7.78 6.09
N TYR A 57 -7.35 -6.70 6.07
CA TYR A 57 -7.61 -5.51 6.86
C TYR A 57 -8.95 -4.83 6.47
N LEU A 58 -9.23 -4.70 5.18
CA LEU A 58 -10.50 -4.14 4.69
C LEU A 58 -11.70 -5.02 5.07
N THR A 59 -11.58 -6.34 4.97
CA THR A 59 -12.68 -7.29 5.20
C THR A 59 -12.89 -7.67 6.66
N LYS A 60 -11.85 -7.66 7.50
CA LYS A 60 -11.93 -8.03 8.92
C LYS A 60 -12.01 -6.83 9.85
N HIS A 61 -11.17 -5.82 9.65
CA HIS A 61 -11.13 -4.66 10.54
C HIS A 61 -12.23 -3.65 10.21
N PHE A 62 -12.40 -3.32 8.93
CA PHE A 62 -13.46 -2.41 8.48
C PHE A 62 -14.73 -3.13 8.03
N VAL A 63 -14.70 -4.46 7.91
CA VAL A 63 -15.87 -5.26 7.51
C VAL A 63 -16.47 -4.76 6.19
N PHE A 64 -15.64 -4.32 5.24
CA PHE A 64 -16.10 -4.01 3.88
C PHE A 64 -16.57 -5.29 3.18
N GLY A 65 -17.59 -5.16 2.33
CA GLY A 65 -18.03 -6.28 1.50
C GLY A 65 -16.96 -6.65 0.47
N ASP A 66 -16.97 -7.90 0.00
CA ASP A 66 -15.94 -8.40 -0.94
C ASP A 66 -15.78 -7.52 -2.18
N ARG A 67 -16.90 -7.01 -2.72
CA ARG A 67 -16.89 -6.08 -3.86
C ARG A 67 -16.22 -4.75 -3.53
N GLU A 68 -16.49 -4.19 -2.35
CA GLU A 68 -15.93 -2.91 -1.91
C GLU A 68 -14.42 -3.06 -1.63
N ALA A 69 -14.04 -4.12 -0.90
CA ALA A 69 -12.65 -4.43 -0.60
C ALA A 69 -11.83 -4.69 -1.87
N THR A 70 -12.37 -5.48 -2.81
CA THR A 70 -11.75 -5.73 -4.12
C THR A 70 -11.64 -4.43 -4.93
N GLY A 71 -12.67 -3.59 -4.91
CA GLY A 71 -12.67 -2.28 -5.56
C GLY A 71 -11.59 -1.35 -5.01
N LEU A 72 -11.47 -1.25 -3.68
CA LEU A 72 -10.45 -0.44 -3.01
C LEU A 72 -9.03 -0.96 -3.29
N TYR A 73 -8.83 -2.28 -3.21
CA TYR A 73 -7.56 -2.91 -3.53
C TYR A 73 -7.16 -2.68 -4.99
N GLY A 74 -8.10 -2.84 -5.92
CA GLY A 74 -7.90 -2.57 -7.35
C GLY A 74 -7.59 -1.11 -7.63
N GLY A 75 -8.32 -0.18 -7.01
CA GLY A 75 -8.08 1.26 -7.10
C GLY A 75 -6.72 1.67 -6.57
N TYR A 76 -6.33 1.17 -5.40
CA TYR A 76 -4.98 1.35 -4.85
C TYR A 76 -3.91 0.84 -5.82
N THR A 77 -4.09 -0.37 -6.34
CA THR A 77 -3.13 -0.96 -7.28
C THR A 77 -3.01 -0.11 -8.55
N ALA A 78 -4.13 0.35 -9.11
CA ALA A 78 -4.13 1.23 -10.27
C ALA A 78 -3.37 2.55 -9.99
N LEU A 79 -3.57 3.17 -8.83
CA LEU A 79 -2.83 4.36 -8.44
C LEU A 79 -1.32 4.12 -8.32
N VAL A 80 -0.90 2.98 -7.79
CA VAL A 80 0.53 2.60 -7.71
C VAL A 80 1.15 2.42 -9.10
N TYR A 81 0.39 2.05 -10.12
CA TYR A 81 0.88 1.98 -11.50
C TYR A 81 0.81 3.32 -12.23
N LEU A 82 -0.13 4.19 -11.88
CA LEU A 82 -0.32 5.49 -12.52
C LEU A 82 0.62 6.58 -11.98
N THR A 83 0.74 6.66 -10.66
CA THR A 83 1.52 7.71 -9.97
C THR A 83 3.02 7.72 -10.33
N PRO A 84 3.70 6.62 -10.70
CA PRO A 84 5.07 6.67 -11.20
C PRO A 84 5.24 7.53 -12.45
N LEU A 85 4.26 7.55 -13.36
CA LEU A 85 4.33 8.39 -14.56
C LEU A 85 4.37 9.87 -14.18
N VAL A 86 3.52 10.26 -13.23
CA VAL A 86 3.45 11.63 -12.72
C VAL A 86 4.70 11.97 -11.89
N GLY A 87 5.13 11.07 -11.01
CA GLY A 87 6.27 11.27 -10.12
C GLY A 87 7.60 11.33 -10.85
N GLY A 88 7.77 10.54 -11.91
CA GLY A 88 8.92 10.63 -12.82
C GLY A 88 8.94 11.95 -13.57
N TYR A 89 7.83 12.30 -14.24
CA TYR A 89 7.71 13.56 -14.98
C TYR A 89 8.01 14.80 -14.11
N LEU A 90 7.45 14.85 -12.89
CA LEU A 90 7.69 15.97 -11.97
C LEU A 90 9.14 16.02 -11.47
N ALA A 91 9.78 14.86 -11.30
CA ALA A 91 11.17 14.80 -10.91
C ALA A 91 12.10 15.30 -12.01
N ASP A 92 11.82 14.93 -13.26
CA ASP A 92 12.62 15.37 -14.42
C ASP A 92 12.53 16.88 -14.64
N GLN A 93 11.35 17.46 -14.45
CA GLN A 93 11.11 18.88 -14.73
C GLN A 93 11.46 19.82 -13.57
N TYR A 94 11.25 19.40 -12.31
CA TYR A 94 11.25 20.35 -11.18
C TYR A 94 12.09 19.92 -9.98
N LEU A 95 12.00 18.65 -9.55
CA LEU A 95 12.59 18.25 -8.26
C LEU A 95 14.02 17.70 -8.36
N GLY A 96 14.32 17.00 -9.44
CA GLY A 96 15.49 16.12 -9.56
C GLY A 96 15.33 14.81 -8.76
N SER A 97 15.91 13.72 -9.30
CA SER A 97 15.77 12.35 -8.80
C SER A 97 16.05 12.21 -7.30
N LYS A 98 17.14 12.80 -6.80
CA LYS A 98 17.52 12.71 -5.38
C LYS A 98 16.49 13.31 -4.42
N ARG A 99 15.83 14.42 -4.80
CA ARG A 99 14.82 15.07 -3.95
C ARG A 99 13.48 14.34 -4.06
N ALA A 100 13.13 13.88 -5.26
CA ALA A 100 11.94 13.09 -5.51
C ALA A 100 11.94 11.78 -4.69
N VAL A 101 13.06 11.05 -4.66
CA VAL A 101 13.19 9.83 -3.83
C VAL A 101 12.97 10.12 -2.35
N LYS A 102 13.61 11.18 -1.81
CA LYS A 102 13.43 11.55 -0.39
C LYS A 102 11.99 11.93 -0.07
N PHE A 103 11.37 12.73 -0.95
CA PHE A 103 9.97 13.09 -0.82
C PHE A 103 9.09 11.84 -0.83
N GLY A 104 9.26 10.97 -1.83
CA GLY A 104 8.51 9.72 -1.93
C GLY A 104 8.64 8.83 -0.69
N ALA A 105 9.87 8.65 -0.19
CA ALA A 105 10.13 7.86 1.01
C ALA A 105 9.45 8.45 2.26
N ILE A 106 9.49 9.77 2.45
CA ILE A 106 8.84 10.44 3.59
C ILE A 106 7.32 10.31 3.52
N ILE A 107 6.72 10.56 2.35
CA ILE A 107 5.27 10.43 2.16
C ILE A 107 4.83 8.97 2.40
N MET A 108 5.57 7.97 1.88
CA MET A 108 5.26 6.56 2.15
C MET A 108 5.36 6.22 3.63
N ALA A 109 6.43 6.66 4.32
CA ALA A 109 6.61 6.39 5.74
C ALA A 109 5.46 6.96 6.58
N MET A 110 5.00 8.18 6.28
CA MET A 110 3.81 8.76 6.91
C MET A 110 2.53 7.96 6.61
N GLY A 111 2.36 7.49 5.37
CA GLY A 111 1.23 6.64 5.01
C GLY A 111 1.21 5.33 5.79
N TYR A 112 2.34 4.60 5.87
CA TYR A 112 2.43 3.39 6.69
C TYR A 112 2.21 3.67 8.17
N LEU A 113 2.71 4.80 8.69
CA LEU A 113 2.47 5.22 10.06
C LEU A 113 0.97 5.48 10.31
N LEU A 114 0.27 6.14 9.38
CA LEU A 114 -1.18 6.39 9.50
C LEU A 114 -2.00 5.09 9.50
N LEU A 115 -1.58 4.06 8.76
CA LEU A 115 -2.23 2.75 8.81
C LEU A 115 -2.16 2.10 10.20
N CYS A 116 -1.17 2.45 11.03
CA CYS A 116 -1.08 1.95 12.40
C CYS A 116 -2.21 2.50 13.29
N PHE A 117 -2.85 3.61 12.90
CA PHE A 117 -3.93 4.27 13.64
C PHE A 117 -5.31 3.94 13.06
N GLY A 118 -5.56 2.65 12.81
CA GLY A 118 -6.81 2.13 12.24
C GLY A 118 -8.06 2.23 13.13
N GLY A 119 -7.90 2.60 14.40
CA GLY A 119 -9.00 2.77 15.34
C GLY A 119 -9.70 1.47 15.77
N GLU A 120 -10.92 1.62 16.25
CA GLU A 120 -11.77 0.49 16.66
C GLU A 120 -12.25 -0.32 15.45
N THR A 121 -12.33 -1.65 15.64
CA THR A 121 -12.89 -2.57 14.64
C THR A 121 -14.36 -2.27 14.41
N ALA A 122 -14.76 -2.26 13.14
CA ALA A 122 -16.14 -1.97 12.75
C ALA A 122 -17.11 -3.02 13.33
N LYS A 123 -18.29 -2.57 13.76
CA LYS A 123 -19.28 -3.45 14.39
C LYS A 123 -20.21 -4.04 13.33
N PRO A 124 -20.16 -5.35 13.04
CA PRO A 124 -20.98 -5.95 12.01
C PRO A 124 -22.45 -6.02 12.45
N TYR A 125 -23.36 -5.81 11.50
CA TYR A 125 -24.80 -5.95 11.71
C TYR A 125 -25.45 -6.63 10.51
N ALA A 126 -26.62 -7.22 10.74
CA ALA A 126 -27.51 -7.73 9.69
C ALA A 126 -28.82 -6.94 9.70
N THR A 127 -29.32 -6.58 8.53
CA THR A 127 -30.69 -6.10 8.38
C THR A 127 -31.56 -7.24 7.83
N ILE A 128 -32.61 -7.60 8.56
CA ILE A 128 -33.58 -8.62 8.16
C ILE A 128 -34.97 -8.00 8.28
N ALA A 129 -35.73 -7.95 7.18
CA ALA A 129 -37.06 -7.34 7.14
C ALA A 129 -37.08 -5.90 7.73
N ASN A 130 -36.10 -5.07 7.36
CA ASN A 130 -35.88 -3.70 7.85
C ASN A 130 -35.57 -3.56 9.35
N GLN A 131 -35.36 -4.66 10.08
CA GLN A 131 -34.88 -4.63 11.45
C GLN A 131 -33.38 -4.94 11.50
N ARG A 132 -32.63 -4.10 12.23
CA ARG A 132 -31.19 -4.25 12.41
C ARG A 132 -30.88 -5.12 13.62
N TYR A 133 -30.04 -6.12 13.42
CA TYR A 133 -29.54 -7.02 14.46
C TYR A 133 -28.01 -6.97 14.50
N GLU A 134 -27.45 -7.00 15.70
CA GLU A 134 -26.00 -7.03 15.88
C GLU A 134 -25.46 -8.42 15.54
N ILE A 135 -24.31 -8.48 14.87
CA ILE A 135 -23.62 -9.74 14.60
C ILE A 135 -22.43 -9.84 15.55
N GLN A 136 -22.34 -10.95 16.29
CA GLN A 136 -21.13 -11.33 17.01
C GLN A 136 -20.38 -12.39 16.21
N VAL A 137 -19.14 -12.09 15.85
CA VAL A 137 -18.23 -13.03 15.22
C VAL A 137 -17.41 -13.70 16.32
N VAL A 138 -17.50 -15.02 16.41
CA VAL A 138 -16.72 -15.82 17.35
C VAL A 138 -15.77 -16.68 16.54
N GLU A 139 -14.46 -16.49 16.74
CA GLU A 139 -13.45 -17.41 16.22
C GLU A 139 -13.52 -18.72 17.00
N GLN A 140 -13.81 -19.81 16.29
CA GLN A 140 -13.64 -21.18 16.76
C GLN A 140 -12.40 -21.78 16.10
N ALA A 141 -11.80 -22.80 16.72
CA ALA A 141 -10.45 -23.32 16.42
C ALA A 141 -10.12 -23.57 14.94
N ASP A 142 -11.11 -23.77 14.07
CA ASP A 142 -10.92 -24.00 12.64
C ASP A 142 -11.87 -23.17 11.74
N SER A 143 -12.72 -22.31 12.31
CA SER A 143 -13.77 -21.59 11.57
C SER A 143 -14.32 -20.37 12.30
N GLU A 144 -14.66 -19.31 11.55
CA GLU A 144 -15.45 -18.19 12.07
C GLU A 144 -16.93 -18.54 12.09
N VAL A 145 -17.55 -18.44 13.26
CA VAL A 145 -19.00 -18.60 13.41
C VAL A 145 -19.63 -17.25 13.71
N ARG A 146 -20.64 -16.88 12.91
CA ARG A 146 -21.38 -15.62 13.08
C ARG A 146 -22.69 -15.89 13.81
N TYR A 147 -22.95 -15.12 14.85
CA TYR A 147 -24.19 -15.17 15.62
C TYR A 147 -24.94 -13.85 15.46
N LEU A 148 -26.22 -13.94 15.17
CA LEU A 148 -27.17 -12.84 15.27
C LEU A 148 -27.60 -12.69 16.72
N VAL A 149 -27.53 -11.48 17.26
CA VAL A 149 -27.98 -11.16 18.62
C VAL A 149 -29.35 -10.52 18.55
N ASP A 150 -30.35 -11.17 19.16
CA ASP A 150 -31.71 -10.67 19.32
C ASP A 150 -32.06 -10.63 20.82
N GLY A 151 -31.77 -9.48 21.44
CA GLY A 151 -31.87 -9.32 22.89
C GLY A 151 -30.93 -10.27 23.64
N ALA A 152 -31.49 -11.20 24.41
CA ALA A 152 -30.73 -12.23 25.15
C ALA A 152 -30.39 -13.47 24.30
N ASN A 153 -31.01 -13.62 23.12
CA ASN A 153 -30.86 -14.81 22.29
C ASN A 153 -29.71 -14.62 21.29
N LYS A 154 -28.85 -15.65 21.18
CA LYS A 154 -27.83 -15.73 20.13
C LYS A 154 -28.24 -16.80 19.14
N LEU A 155 -28.46 -16.41 17.88
CA LEU A 155 -28.84 -17.31 16.81
C LEU A 155 -27.68 -17.49 15.85
N LYS A 156 -27.20 -18.72 15.67
CA LYS A 156 -26.12 -19.03 14.72
C LYS A 156 -26.62 -18.82 13.29
N ILE A 157 -25.88 -18.05 12.51
CA ILE A 157 -26.17 -17.78 11.10
C ILE A 157 -25.61 -18.94 10.26
N LYS A 158 -26.47 -19.61 9.50
CA LYS A 158 -26.11 -20.66 8.54
C LYS A 158 -26.72 -20.36 7.18
N GLY A 159 -25.88 -20.16 6.16
CA GLY A 159 -26.33 -20.12 4.77
C GLY A 159 -26.65 -21.52 4.25
N ASN A 160 -27.72 -21.66 3.48
CA ASN A 160 -28.14 -22.92 2.85
C ASN A 160 -27.83 -22.89 1.34
N ASP A 161 -27.81 -24.06 0.71
CA ASP A 161 -27.45 -24.21 -0.72
C ASP A 161 -28.48 -23.54 -1.67
N ASP A 162 -29.70 -23.33 -1.21
CA ASP A 162 -30.77 -22.62 -1.93
C ASP A 162 -30.64 -21.08 -1.87
N GLY A 163 -29.67 -20.57 -1.11
CA GLY A 163 -29.44 -19.14 -0.89
C GLY A 163 -30.30 -18.51 0.22
N THR A 164 -31.07 -19.32 0.96
CA THR A 164 -31.71 -18.90 2.21
C THR A 164 -30.71 -18.89 3.37
N VAL A 165 -31.06 -18.20 4.44
CA VAL A 165 -30.25 -18.16 5.67
C VAL A 165 -31.07 -18.67 6.84
N SER A 166 -30.63 -19.76 7.45
CA SER A 166 -31.21 -20.28 8.69
C SER A 166 -30.53 -19.67 9.92
N LEU A 167 -31.34 -19.16 10.83
CA LEU A 167 -30.94 -18.71 12.15
C LEU A 167 -31.22 -19.85 13.14
N LEU A 168 -30.16 -20.47 13.66
CA LEU A 168 -30.25 -21.64 14.54
C LEU A 168 -30.15 -21.21 16.00
N ALA A 169 -31.03 -21.73 16.86
CA ALA A 169 -30.92 -21.56 18.30
C ALA A 169 -29.74 -22.35 18.89
N ALA A 170 -29.45 -22.16 20.18
CA ALA A 170 -28.33 -22.80 20.86
C ALA A 170 -28.40 -24.34 20.88
N ASP A 171 -29.61 -24.89 20.78
CA ASP A 171 -29.89 -26.32 20.68
C ASP A 171 -29.75 -26.89 19.24
N GLY A 172 -29.48 -26.02 18.26
CA GLY A 172 -29.36 -26.38 16.85
C GLY A 172 -30.69 -26.38 16.08
N ALA A 173 -31.82 -26.09 16.73
CA ALA A 173 -33.12 -25.97 16.05
C ALA A 173 -33.17 -24.71 15.18
N VAL A 174 -33.86 -24.77 14.04
CA VAL A 174 -34.08 -23.61 13.17
C VAL A 174 -35.10 -22.68 13.82
N ALA A 175 -34.65 -21.55 14.35
CA ALA A 175 -35.52 -20.55 14.96
C ALA A 175 -36.24 -19.69 13.91
N ARG A 176 -35.53 -19.35 12.82
CA ARG A 176 -36.08 -18.56 11.70
C ARG A 176 -35.31 -18.85 10.42
N THR A 177 -36.02 -18.91 9.30
CA THR A 177 -35.41 -18.92 7.96
C THR A 177 -35.64 -17.55 7.32
N VAL A 178 -34.58 -17.00 6.73
CA VAL A 178 -34.59 -15.75 5.99
C VAL A 178 -34.50 -16.10 4.51
N GLU A 179 -35.47 -15.60 3.75
CA GLU A 179 -35.52 -15.76 2.30
C GLU A 179 -34.29 -15.19 1.62
N LYS A 180 -33.98 -15.70 0.43
CA LYS A 180 -32.87 -15.20 -0.38
C LYS A 180 -32.99 -13.70 -0.61
N GLY A 181 -31.94 -12.96 -0.27
CA GLY A 181 -31.91 -11.50 -0.36
C GLY A 181 -32.57 -10.76 0.81
N GLY A 182 -33.23 -11.46 1.74
CA GLY A 182 -33.77 -10.88 2.96
C GLY A 182 -32.74 -10.68 4.07
N PHE A 183 -31.48 -11.07 3.84
CA PHE A 183 -30.36 -10.90 4.75
C PHE A 183 -29.35 -9.93 4.13
N GLU A 184 -29.28 -8.72 4.66
CA GLU A 184 -28.30 -7.71 4.24
C GLU A 184 -27.23 -7.54 5.31
N SER A 185 -25.98 -7.87 4.99
CA SER A 185 -24.85 -7.65 5.89
C SER A 185 -24.32 -6.23 5.76
N GLY A 186 -24.10 -5.55 6.88
CA GLY A 186 -23.47 -4.25 6.96
C GLY A 186 -22.51 -4.16 8.15
N ALA A 187 -21.89 -3.00 8.29
CA ALA A 187 -21.07 -2.70 9.45
C ALA A 187 -21.13 -1.22 9.78
N GLU A 188 -21.16 -0.93 11.08
CA GLU A 188 -21.03 0.43 11.59
C GLU A 188 -19.56 0.77 11.64
N ARG A 189 -19.18 1.76 10.82
CA ARG A 189 -17.80 2.18 10.59
C ARG A 189 -17.67 3.64 10.99
N SER A 190 -16.59 3.96 11.69
CA SER A 190 -16.22 5.35 11.90
C SER A 190 -15.71 5.95 10.59
N SER A 191 -16.41 6.97 10.10
CA SER A 191 -16.00 7.72 8.89
C SER A 191 -14.58 8.29 9.03
N PHE A 192 -14.20 8.68 10.25
CA PHE A 192 -12.87 9.21 10.55
C PHE A 192 -11.75 8.19 10.26
N TYR A 193 -11.87 6.97 10.79
CA TYR A 193 -10.84 5.93 10.59
C TYR A 193 -10.82 5.41 9.15
N VAL A 194 -11.96 5.34 8.48
CA VAL A 194 -12.02 5.04 7.04
C VAL A 194 -11.27 6.10 6.25
N THR A 195 -11.47 7.38 6.56
CA THR A 195 -10.78 8.49 5.90
C THR A 195 -9.27 8.44 6.12
N ILE A 196 -8.83 8.18 7.36
CA ILE A 196 -7.41 8.00 7.68
C ILE A 196 -6.81 6.87 6.85
N MET A 197 -7.47 5.72 6.80
CA MET A 197 -7.02 4.58 6.00
C MET A 197 -6.90 4.95 4.52
N LEU A 198 -7.92 5.59 3.93
CA LEU A 198 -7.90 5.98 2.52
C LEU A 198 -6.78 6.99 2.23
N LEU A 199 -6.61 7.98 3.10
CA LEU A 199 -5.55 8.97 3.01
C LEU A 199 -4.16 8.32 3.11
N ALA A 200 -4.01 7.34 3.99
CA ALA A 200 -2.80 6.55 4.11
C ALA A 200 -2.48 5.76 2.83
N LEU A 201 -3.47 5.10 2.22
CA LEU A 201 -3.29 4.40 0.94
C LEU A 201 -2.92 5.35 -0.20
N CYS A 202 -3.53 6.54 -0.24
CA CYS A 202 -3.17 7.59 -1.20
C CYS A 202 -1.72 8.06 -1.00
N MET A 203 -1.30 8.32 0.24
CA MET A 203 0.08 8.69 0.55
C MET A 203 1.07 7.60 0.12
N ILE A 204 0.80 6.33 0.45
CA ILE A 204 1.65 5.21 0.03
C ILE A 204 1.74 5.15 -1.50
N SER A 205 0.62 5.34 -2.21
CA SER A 205 0.58 5.34 -3.67
C SER A 205 1.43 6.46 -4.26
N VAL A 206 1.20 7.71 -3.83
CA VAL A 206 1.97 8.88 -4.26
C VAL A 206 3.44 8.70 -3.97
N GLY A 207 3.77 8.27 -2.75
CA GLY A 207 5.16 8.09 -2.36
C GLY A 207 5.87 7.01 -3.18
N ASN A 208 5.19 5.92 -3.55
CA ASN A 208 5.72 4.91 -4.49
C ASN A 208 5.98 5.54 -5.87
N GLY A 209 5.04 6.38 -6.34
CA GLY A 209 5.15 7.09 -7.61
C GLY A 209 6.37 8.00 -7.71
N PHE A 210 6.74 8.70 -6.63
CA PHE A 210 7.97 9.50 -6.61
C PHE A 210 9.24 8.68 -6.34
N PHE A 211 9.11 7.52 -5.69
CA PHE A 211 10.26 6.71 -5.31
C PHE A 211 10.76 5.82 -6.47
N LYS A 212 9.90 5.01 -7.07
CA LYS A 212 10.28 3.99 -8.07
C LYS A 212 11.05 4.50 -9.28
N PRO A 213 10.50 5.43 -10.09
CA PRO A 213 11.19 5.86 -11.31
C PRO A 213 12.53 6.53 -10.97
N ASN A 214 12.57 7.28 -9.88
CA ASN A 214 13.72 8.09 -9.50
C ASN A 214 14.85 7.30 -8.83
N ILE A 215 14.55 6.20 -8.12
CA ILE A 215 15.57 5.27 -7.63
C ILE A 215 16.31 4.63 -8.81
N SER A 216 15.57 4.21 -9.85
CA SER A 216 16.18 3.62 -11.06
C SER A 216 17.12 4.63 -11.75
N THR A 217 16.70 5.89 -11.87
CA THR A 217 17.55 6.96 -12.40
C THR A 217 18.81 7.16 -11.55
N MET A 218 18.68 7.20 -10.22
CA MET A 218 19.82 7.34 -9.33
C MET A 218 20.82 6.18 -9.43
N VAL A 219 20.35 4.94 -9.62
CA VAL A 219 21.23 3.78 -9.84
C VAL A 219 21.96 3.90 -11.17
N GLY A 220 21.27 4.34 -12.23
CA GLY A 220 21.87 4.59 -13.54
C GLY A 220 23.01 5.62 -13.52
N GLU A 221 22.91 6.64 -12.66
CA GLU A 221 23.92 7.68 -12.49
C GLU A 221 25.16 7.23 -11.68
N LEU A 222 25.13 6.07 -11.00
CA LEU A 222 26.25 5.60 -10.18
C LEU A 222 27.43 5.08 -11.00
N TYR A 223 27.19 4.69 -12.25
CA TYR A 223 28.17 4.05 -13.10
C TYR A 223 28.54 4.98 -14.25
N ALA A 224 29.83 5.05 -14.57
CA ALA A 224 30.30 5.73 -15.77
C ALA A 224 29.76 5.04 -17.03
N GLN A 225 29.64 5.82 -18.11
CA GLN A 225 29.18 5.28 -19.39
C GLN A 225 30.15 4.20 -19.89
N GLY A 226 29.63 2.98 -20.14
CA GLY A 226 30.44 1.82 -20.56
C GLY A 226 31.02 0.96 -19.44
N ASP A 227 30.69 1.22 -18.17
CA ASP A 227 31.10 0.35 -17.06
C ASP A 227 30.36 -1.00 -17.10
N LYS A 228 31.10 -2.10 -17.32
CA LYS A 228 30.55 -3.46 -17.38
C LYS A 228 29.82 -3.90 -16.10
N ARG A 229 30.13 -3.28 -14.95
CA ARG A 229 29.46 -3.57 -13.66
C ARG A 229 28.02 -3.05 -13.58
N ARG A 230 27.61 -2.22 -14.54
CA ARG A 230 26.23 -1.73 -14.64
C ARG A 230 25.26 -2.81 -15.11
N ASP A 231 25.73 -3.73 -15.96
CA ASP A 231 24.92 -4.75 -16.63
C ASP A 231 25.11 -6.17 -16.04
N ALA A 232 25.96 -6.30 -15.01
CA ALA A 232 26.28 -7.54 -14.28
C ALA A 232 25.40 -7.68 -13.03
#